data_AF-A0A6G7VG08-F1
#
_entry.id   AF-A0A6G7VG08-F1
#
_cell.length_a   1.000
_cell.length_b   1.000
_cell.length_c   1.000
_cell.angle_alpha   90.00
_cell.angle_beta   90.00
_cell.angle_gamma   90.00
#
_symmetry.space_group_name_H-M   'P 1'
#
loop_
_entity.id
_entity.type
_entity.pdbx_description
1 polymer ?
#
loop_
_entity_poly.entity_id
_entity_poly.type
_entity_poly.pdbx_seq_one_letter_code
_entity_poly.pdbx_strand_id
1 'polypeptide(L)'
;MLLSWPTWIIHLLTVSEWALALLFFWRYGRLIQRSELQRFAFAMTPHLAAGLAILGFHLSGDTWHVLLEGARALNLLGSLLLLAATSTMLPTLRPLRPWLWSIVPLGVVWALVVHWPPVGEEGLKILRLANLAYLLFLISLLAVYRADQRLFSPLSIAGFCFLLVFVAVTIAATHLATARWGLPSLSHADPLHGFSESFLSVANLLVAWGAYRRLKEAQIRA
;
A
#
# COMPACT_ATOMS: atom_id res chain seq x y z
N MET A 1 -21.08 -4.86 14.92
CA MET A 1 -19.78 -5.05 14.24
C MET A 1 -19.94 -6.23 13.31
N LEU A 2 -19.62 -6.08 12.02
CA LEU A 2 -19.82 -7.15 11.02
C LEU A 2 -18.69 -8.19 11.05
N LEU A 3 -17.50 -7.80 11.50
CA LEU A 3 -16.31 -8.64 11.51
C LEU A 3 -16.17 -9.44 12.82
N SER A 4 -15.76 -10.69 12.69
CA SER A 4 -15.41 -11.54 13.82
C SER A 4 -14.06 -11.13 14.44
N TRP A 5 -13.80 -11.61 15.66
CA TRP A 5 -12.52 -11.38 16.34
C TRP A 5 -11.30 -11.87 15.54
N PRO A 6 -11.31 -13.07 14.91
CA PRO A 6 -10.24 -13.48 14.01
C PRO A 6 -9.96 -12.47 12.89
N THR A 7 -11.00 -11.98 12.21
CA THR A 7 -10.84 -11.00 11.13
C THR A 7 -10.26 -9.67 11.64
N TRP A 8 -10.68 -9.22 12.84
CA TRP A 8 -10.11 -8.06 13.50
C TRP A 8 -8.62 -8.21 13.81
N ILE A 9 -8.20 -9.38 14.30
CA ILE A 9 -6.79 -9.65 14.58
C ILE A 9 -5.96 -9.52 13.30
N ILE A 10 -6.44 -10.08 12.19
CA ILE A 10 -5.75 -9.99 10.90
C ILE A 10 -5.62 -8.52 10.46
N HIS A 11 -6.68 -7.73 10.56
CA HIS A 11 -6.69 -6.29 10.27
C HIS A 11 -5.69 -5.49 11.14
N LEU A 12 -5.58 -5.82 12.42
CA LEU A 12 -4.60 -5.18 13.31
C LEU A 12 -3.16 -5.59 12.96
N LEU A 13 -2.96 -6.84 12.53
CA LEU A 13 -1.67 -7.32 12.05
C LEU A 13 -1.27 -6.61 10.75
N THR A 14 -2.16 -6.48 9.76
CA THR A 14 -1.83 -5.84 8.48
C THR A 14 -1.32 -4.41 8.66
N VAL A 15 -1.99 -3.63 9.51
CA VAL A 15 -1.59 -2.24 9.84
C VAL A 15 -0.26 -2.20 10.61
N SER A 16 -0.09 -3.11 11.58
CA SER A 16 1.12 -3.16 12.42
C SER A 16 2.36 -3.59 11.62
N GLU A 17 2.22 -4.59 10.75
CA GLU A 17 3.27 -5.08 9.84
C GLU A 17 3.72 -3.98 8.88
N TRP A 18 2.78 -3.22 8.32
CA TRP A 18 3.10 -2.08 7.46
C TRP A 18 3.81 -0.95 8.21
N ALA A 19 3.38 -0.64 9.43
CA ALA A 19 4.06 0.33 10.29
C ALA A 19 5.50 -0.08 10.62
N LEU A 20 5.72 -1.38 10.90
CA LEU A 20 7.05 -1.93 11.11
C LEU A 20 7.91 -1.87 9.85
N ALA A 21 7.36 -2.20 8.68
CA ALA A 21 8.06 -2.07 7.41
C ALA A 21 8.57 -0.63 7.18
N LEU A 22 7.71 0.36 7.40
CA LEU A 22 8.05 1.78 7.31
C LEU A 22 9.21 2.12 8.26
N LEU A 23 9.09 1.73 9.53
CA LEU A 23 10.12 1.99 10.54
C LEU A 23 11.47 1.37 10.14
N PHE A 24 11.46 0.13 9.63
CA PHE A 24 12.67 -0.56 9.22
C PHE A 24 13.32 0.06 8.00
N PHE A 25 12.55 0.44 6.96
CA PHE A 25 13.10 1.16 5.81
C PHE A 25 13.71 2.51 6.21
N TRP A 26 13.02 3.26 7.07
CA TRP A 26 13.52 4.54 7.57
C TRP A 26 14.84 4.38 8.33
N ARG A 27 14.89 3.45 9.30
CA ARG A 27 16.10 3.17 10.08
C ARG A 27 17.22 2.66 9.20
N TYR A 28 16.91 1.77 8.26
CA TYR A 28 17.90 1.24 7.32
C TYR A 28 18.50 2.35 6.47
N GLY A 29 17.67 3.20 5.86
CA GLY A 29 18.10 4.34 5.06
C GLY A 29 18.95 5.35 5.83
N ARG A 30 18.64 5.59 7.11
CA ARG A 30 19.48 6.40 7.99
C ARG A 30 20.86 5.77 8.22
N LEU A 31 20.88 4.47 8.51
CA LEU A 31 22.11 3.73 8.81
C LEU A 31 23.08 3.70 7.63
N ILE A 32 22.57 3.48 6.41
CA ILE A 32 23.40 3.47 5.19
C ILE A 32 23.57 4.86 4.55
N GLN A 33 23.12 5.92 5.23
CA GLN A 33 23.16 7.31 4.74
C GLN A 33 22.51 7.53 3.37
N ARG A 34 21.41 6.81 3.08
CA ARG A 34 20.63 6.94 1.84
C ARG A 34 19.30 7.62 2.11
N SER A 35 19.24 8.93 1.83
CA SER A 35 18.03 9.75 2.01
C SER A 35 16.91 9.37 1.05
N GLU A 36 17.22 8.71 -0.07
CA GLU A 36 16.18 8.18 -0.97
C GLU A 36 15.30 7.15 -0.26
N LEU A 37 15.90 6.27 0.55
CA LEU A 37 15.17 5.22 1.25
C LEU A 37 14.33 5.76 2.41
N GLN A 38 14.79 6.84 3.06
CA GLN A 38 13.99 7.56 4.06
C GLN A 38 12.77 8.23 3.41
N ARG A 39 12.94 8.85 2.23
CA ARG A 39 11.82 9.40 1.45
C ARG A 39 10.84 8.32 0.99
N PHE A 40 11.35 7.15 0.61
CA PHE A 40 10.51 5.99 0.31
C PHE A 40 9.69 5.53 1.52
N ALA A 41 10.31 5.41 2.70
CA ALA A 41 9.59 5.09 3.93
C ALA A 41 8.52 6.14 4.25
N PHE A 42 8.81 7.43 4.08
CA PHE A 42 7.81 8.48 4.23
C PHE A 42 6.65 8.35 3.23
N ALA A 43 6.95 8.00 1.97
CA ALA A 43 5.94 7.75 0.94
C ALA A 43 5.01 6.57 1.24
N MET A 44 5.37 5.68 2.17
CA MET A 44 4.49 4.59 2.63
C MET A 44 3.41 5.06 3.63
N THR A 45 3.55 6.26 4.22
CA THR A 45 2.64 6.76 5.28
C THR A 45 1.18 6.90 4.85
N PRO A 46 0.81 7.30 3.62
CA PRO A 46 -0.61 7.40 3.27
C PRO A 46 -1.31 6.04 3.25
N HIS A 47 -0.62 4.97 2.85
CA HIS A 47 -1.19 3.61 2.94
C HIS A 47 -1.41 3.16 4.39
N LEU A 48 -0.54 3.57 5.32
CA LEU A 48 -0.77 3.33 6.75
C LEU A 48 -2.03 4.06 7.22
N ALA A 49 -2.16 5.34 6.87
CA ALA A 49 -3.34 6.13 7.19
C ALA A 49 -4.62 5.56 6.53
N ALA A 50 -4.52 5.02 5.31
CA ALA A 50 -5.61 4.33 4.64
C ALA A 50 -6.05 3.09 5.42
N GLY A 51 -5.11 2.26 5.87
CA GLY A 51 -5.41 1.11 6.73
C GLY A 51 -6.12 1.50 8.02
N LEU A 52 -5.64 2.55 8.70
CA LEU A 52 -6.30 3.09 9.90
C LEU A 52 -7.72 3.61 9.61
N ALA A 53 -7.93 4.26 8.47
CA ALA A 53 -9.26 4.71 8.05
C ALA A 53 -10.21 3.52 7.79
N ILE A 54 -9.72 2.42 7.19
CA ILE A 54 -10.50 1.19 7.01
C ILE A 54 -10.84 0.53 8.35
N LEU A 55 -9.92 0.49 9.32
CA LEU A 55 -10.23 0.04 10.67
C LEU A 55 -11.36 0.88 11.30
N GLY A 56 -11.28 2.21 11.15
CA GLY A 56 -12.34 3.10 11.62
C GLY A 56 -13.68 2.87 10.93
N PHE A 57 -13.67 2.60 9.62
CA PHE A 57 -14.86 2.23 8.86
C PHE A 57 -15.50 0.95 9.42
N HIS A 58 -14.72 -0.10 9.66
CA HIS A 58 -15.23 -1.35 10.24
C HIS A 58 -15.69 -1.20 11.69
N LEU A 59 -15.01 -0.36 12.48
CA LEU A 59 -15.42 -0.01 13.84
C LEU A 59 -16.79 0.66 13.86
N SER A 60 -17.09 1.49 12.85
CA SER A 60 -18.40 2.13 12.67
C SER A 60 -19.52 1.15 12.23
N GLY A 61 -19.22 -0.14 12.08
CA GLY A 61 -20.16 -1.12 11.51
C GLY A 61 -20.43 -0.87 10.03
N ASP A 62 -19.42 -0.42 9.29
CA ASP A 62 -19.46 -0.13 7.86
C ASP A 62 -20.43 1.02 7.47
N THR A 63 -20.67 1.96 8.39
CA THR A 63 -21.62 3.08 8.17
C THR A 63 -20.96 4.40 7.82
N TRP A 64 -19.74 4.64 8.30
CA TRP A 64 -19.02 5.90 8.07
C TRP A 64 -18.28 5.90 6.74
N HIS A 65 -19.04 5.99 5.64
CA HIS A 65 -18.48 5.94 4.28
C HIS A 65 -17.40 6.99 4.01
N VAL A 66 -17.39 8.12 4.72
CA VAL A 66 -16.32 9.12 4.60
C VAL A 66 -14.92 8.54 4.88
N LEU A 67 -14.81 7.56 5.79
CA LEU A 67 -13.55 6.88 6.08
C LEU A 67 -13.13 5.94 4.95
N LEU A 68 -14.10 5.25 4.33
CA LEU A 68 -13.86 4.39 3.17
C LEU A 68 -13.39 5.22 1.96
N GLU A 69 -14.05 6.33 1.68
CA GLU A 69 -13.66 7.21 0.57
C GLU A 69 -12.33 7.91 0.85
N GLY A 70 -12.09 8.34 2.09
CA GLY A 70 -10.80 8.84 2.54
C GLY A 70 -9.67 7.83 2.35
N ALA A 71 -9.91 6.55 2.69
CA ALA A 71 -8.94 5.48 2.48
C ALA A 71 -8.59 5.28 1.00
N ARG A 72 -9.55 5.42 0.07
CA ARG A 72 -9.30 5.34 -1.38
C ARG A 72 -8.43 6.49 -1.87
N ALA A 73 -8.70 7.71 -1.41
CA ALA A 73 -7.87 8.88 -1.73
C ALA A 73 -6.44 8.74 -1.18
N LEU A 74 -6.31 8.25 0.06
CA LEU A 74 -5.01 7.97 0.68
C LEU A 74 -4.23 6.87 -0.04
N ASN A 75 -4.91 5.84 -0.55
CA ASN A 75 -4.29 4.81 -1.38
C ASN A 75 -3.77 5.37 -2.71
N LEU A 76 -4.52 6.26 -3.36
CA LEU A 76 -4.04 6.95 -4.57
C LEU A 76 -2.79 7.79 -4.26
N LEU A 77 -2.84 8.61 -3.22
CA LEU A 77 -1.71 9.44 -2.78
C LEU A 77 -0.49 8.56 -2.46
N GLY A 78 -0.67 7.48 -1.71
CA GLY A 78 0.38 6.53 -1.36
C GLY A 78 1.04 5.91 -2.60
N SER A 79 0.24 5.39 -3.53
CA SER A 79 0.75 4.78 -4.76
C SER A 79 1.54 5.78 -5.62
N LEU A 80 1.07 7.02 -5.74
CA LEU A 80 1.76 8.07 -6.48
C LEU A 80 3.06 8.50 -5.79
N LEU A 81 3.08 8.63 -4.45
CA LEU A 81 4.30 8.94 -3.71
C LEU A 81 5.32 7.81 -3.79
N LEU A 82 4.89 6.55 -3.71
CA LEU A 82 5.78 5.39 -3.89
C LEU A 82 6.38 5.37 -5.30
N LEU A 83 5.56 5.59 -6.32
CA LEU A 83 6.00 5.70 -7.71
C LEU A 83 7.01 6.85 -7.89
N ALA A 84 6.74 8.03 -7.36
CA ALA A 84 7.66 9.16 -7.42
C ALA A 84 8.97 8.84 -6.68
N ALA A 85 8.89 8.28 -5.47
CA ALA A 85 10.04 7.92 -4.65
C ALA A 85 10.96 6.94 -5.39
N THR A 86 10.43 5.82 -5.89
CA THR A 86 11.24 4.83 -6.63
C THR A 86 11.76 5.40 -7.94
N SER A 87 10.96 6.20 -8.66
CA SER A 87 11.39 6.80 -9.92
C SER A 87 12.55 7.79 -9.72
N THR A 88 12.59 8.52 -8.60
CA THR A 88 13.75 9.37 -8.29
C THR A 88 15.04 8.59 -7.97
N MET A 89 14.93 7.32 -7.55
CA MET A 89 16.09 6.47 -7.31
C MET A 89 16.75 5.99 -8.62
N LEU A 90 16.03 6.00 -9.74
CA LEU A 90 16.55 5.56 -11.03
C LEU A 90 17.57 6.56 -11.61
N PRO A 91 18.77 6.11 -12.02
CA PRO A 91 19.77 6.97 -12.65
C PRO A 91 19.28 7.61 -13.97
N THR A 92 18.50 6.87 -14.75
CA THR A 92 17.97 7.29 -16.05
C THR A 92 16.95 8.44 -15.94
N LEU A 93 16.29 8.58 -14.80
CA LEU A 93 15.27 9.62 -14.56
C LEU A 93 15.83 10.81 -13.76
N ARG A 94 17.16 10.90 -13.60
CA ARG A 94 17.82 12.01 -12.89
C ARG A 94 17.36 13.41 -13.35
N PRO A 95 17.25 13.72 -14.66
CA PRO A 95 16.81 15.04 -15.12
C PRO A 95 15.37 15.37 -14.72
N LEU A 96 14.53 14.35 -14.53
CA LEU A 96 13.10 14.50 -14.24
C LEU A 96 12.79 14.55 -12.73
N ARG A 97 13.78 14.32 -11.86
CA ARG A 97 13.63 14.29 -10.39
C ARG A 97 12.80 15.41 -9.78
N PRO A 98 13.00 16.71 -10.09
CA PRO A 98 12.18 17.77 -9.48
C PRO A 98 10.72 17.68 -9.93
N TRP A 99 10.48 17.30 -11.19
CA TRP A 99 9.13 17.18 -11.76
C TRP A 99 8.35 15.99 -11.17
N LEU A 100 9.04 14.88 -10.89
CA LEU A 100 8.42 13.67 -10.34
C LEU A 100 7.66 13.92 -9.02
N TRP A 101 8.19 14.77 -8.15
CA TRP A 101 7.52 15.13 -6.90
C TRP A 101 6.39 16.13 -7.10
N SER A 102 6.57 17.11 -8.01
CA SER A 102 5.56 18.13 -8.30
C SER A 102 4.30 17.58 -8.97
N ILE A 103 4.42 16.49 -9.74
CA ILE A 103 3.29 15.85 -10.42
C ILE A 103 2.36 15.14 -9.42
N VAL A 104 2.86 14.67 -8.27
CA VAL A 104 2.03 13.95 -7.28
C VAL A 104 0.85 14.79 -6.77
N PRO A 105 1.05 15.99 -6.18
CA PRO A 105 -0.07 16.79 -5.70
C PRO A 105 -1.01 17.19 -6.84
N LEU A 106 -0.48 17.48 -8.04
CA LEU A 106 -1.30 17.77 -9.21
C LEU A 106 -2.18 16.58 -9.61
N GLY A 107 -1.63 15.36 -9.62
CA GLY A 107 -2.36 14.13 -9.95
C GLY A 107 -3.44 13.81 -8.92
N VAL A 108 -3.15 14.01 -7.63
CA VAL A 108 -4.13 13.82 -6.56
C VAL A 108 -5.25 14.85 -6.65
N VAL A 109 -4.92 16.14 -6.78
CA VAL A 109 -5.92 17.21 -6.92
C VAL A 109 -6.77 17.00 -8.17
N TRP A 110 -6.15 16.68 -9.30
CA TRP A 110 -6.86 16.37 -10.54
C TRP A 110 -7.85 15.22 -10.34
N ALA A 111 -7.42 14.11 -9.74
CA ALA A 111 -8.29 12.96 -9.51
C ALA A 111 -9.46 13.31 -8.58
N LEU A 112 -9.21 14.05 -7.50
CA LEU A 112 -10.25 14.44 -6.54
C LEU A 112 -11.24 15.44 -7.13
N VAL A 113 -10.79 16.36 -7.99
CA VAL A 113 -11.66 17.34 -8.66
C VAL A 113 -12.50 16.68 -9.75
N VAL A 114 -11.90 15.84 -10.58
CA VAL A 114 -12.61 15.16 -11.69
C VAL A 114 -13.62 14.14 -11.19
N HIS A 115 -13.32 13.47 -10.08
CA HIS A 115 -14.16 12.42 -9.50
C HIS A 115 -14.91 12.89 -8.25
N TRP A 116 -15.31 14.18 -8.20
CA TRP A 116 -16.09 14.73 -7.09
C TRP A 116 -17.61 14.59 -7.31
N PRO A 117 -18.39 14.16 -6.30
CA PRO A 117 -17.94 13.65 -5.00
C PRO A 117 -17.37 12.23 -5.15
N PRO A 118 -16.32 11.85 -4.40
CA PRO A 118 -15.66 10.56 -4.52
C PRO A 118 -16.50 9.49 -3.81
N VAL A 119 -17.68 9.18 -4.34
CA VAL A 119 -18.64 8.24 -3.73
C VAL A 119 -19.13 7.29 -4.82
N GLY A 120 -19.38 6.03 -4.47
CA GLY A 120 -19.91 5.04 -5.41
C GLY A 120 -18.92 4.75 -6.56
N GLU A 121 -19.39 4.86 -7.81
CA GLU A 121 -18.59 4.55 -9.00
C GLU A 121 -17.35 5.44 -9.15
N GLU A 122 -17.44 6.72 -8.79
CA GLU A 122 -16.31 7.66 -8.87
C GLU A 122 -15.21 7.27 -7.88
N GLY A 123 -15.58 6.86 -6.66
CA GLY A 123 -14.64 6.30 -5.68
C GLY A 123 -13.93 5.03 -6.18
N LEU A 124 -14.63 4.18 -6.93
CA LEU A 124 -14.02 3.00 -7.56
C LEU A 124 -13.04 3.37 -8.69
N LYS A 125 -13.32 4.45 -9.45
CA LYS A 125 -12.37 4.96 -10.47
C LYS A 125 -11.08 5.48 -9.82
N ILE A 126 -11.17 6.16 -8.67
CA ILE A 126 -10.00 6.58 -7.87
C ILE A 126 -9.18 5.36 -7.44
N LEU A 127 -9.84 4.30 -6.95
CA LEU A 127 -9.15 3.06 -6.57
C LEU A 127 -8.46 2.40 -7.77
N ARG A 128 -9.08 2.38 -8.95
CA ARG A 128 -8.45 1.87 -10.19
C ARG A 128 -7.20 2.68 -10.56
N LEU A 129 -7.26 4.00 -10.43
CA LEU A 129 -6.11 4.87 -10.67
C LEU A 129 -4.99 4.59 -9.65
N ALA A 130 -5.34 4.38 -8.38
CA ALA A 130 -4.38 4.00 -7.34
C ALA A 130 -3.69 2.66 -7.67
N ASN A 131 -4.44 1.67 -8.18
CA ASN A 131 -3.89 0.38 -8.60
C ASN A 131 -2.99 0.52 -9.83
N LEU A 132 -3.34 1.37 -10.80
CA LEU A 132 -2.47 1.64 -11.95
C LEU A 132 -1.15 2.30 -11.52
N ALA A 133 -1.23 3.31 -10.65
CA ALA A 133 -0.05 3.94 -10.06
C ALA A 133 0.80 2.92 -9.28
N TYR A 134 0.17 1.99 -8.56
CA TYR A 134 0.85 0.92 -7.85
C TYR A 134 1.58 -0.05 -8.80
N LEU A 135 0.97 -0.44 -9.92
CA LEU A 135 1.63 -1.28 -10.93
C LEU A 135 2.86 -0.60 -11.54
N LEU A 136 2.75 0.70 -11.84
CA LEU A 136 3.90 1.48 -12.30
C LEU A 136 4.99 1.58 -11.22
N PHE A 137 4.59 1.72 -9.95
CA PHE A 137 5.51 1.66 -8.81
C PHE A 137 6.26 0.32 -8.79
N LEU A 138 5.58 -0.83 -8.95
CA LEU A 138 6.24 -2.14 -8.97
C LEU A 138 7.27 -2.25 -10.11
N ILE A 139 6.93 -1.78 -11.31
CA ILE A 139 7.86 -1.76 -12.45
C ILE A 139 9.09 -0.90 -12.12
N SER A 140 8.85 0.30 -11.57
CA SER A 140 9.91 1.22 -11.14
C SER A 140 10.78 0.60 -10.03
N LEU A 141 10.17 -0.07 -9.05
CA LEU A 141 10.88 -0.77 -7.97
C LEU A 141 11.77 -1.89 -8.49
N LEU A 142 11.31 -2.70 -9.44
CA LEU A 142 12.11 -3.74 -10.08
C LEU A 142 13.29 -3.14 -10.85
N ALA A 143 13.09 -2.03 -11.54
CA ALA A 143 14.17 -1.31 -12.20
C ALA A 143 15.19 -0.74 -11.19
N VAL A 144 14.74 -0.20 -10.06
CA VAL A 144 15.61 0.27 -8.97
C VAL A 144 16.42 -0.87 -8.40
N TYR A 145 15.79 -2.02 -8.15
CA TYR A 145 16.49 -3.20 -7.62
C TYR A 145 17.58 -3.70 -8.58
N ARG A 146 17.32 -3.68 -9.89
CA ARG A 146 18.34 -4.00 -10.90
C ARG A 146 19.49 -3.00 -10.92
N ALA A 147 19.21 -1.72 -10.66
CA ALA A 147 20.21 -0.65 -10.65
C ALA A 147 21.04 -0.60 -9.36
N ASP A 148 20.43 -0.81 -8.19
CA ASP A 148 21.07 -0.76 -6.87
C ASP A 148 20.40 -1.74 -5.89
N GLN A 149 20.91 -2.98 -5.86
CA GLN A 149 20.42 -4.05 -4.98
C GLN A 149 20.63 -3.77 -3.49
N ARG A 150 21.38 -2.72 -3.12
CA ARG A 150 21.59 -2.35 -1.72
C ARG A 150 20.34 -1.70 -1.12
N LEU A 151 19.50 -1.06 -1.94
CA LEU A 151 18.35 -0.32 -1.43
C LEU A 151 17.23 -1.23 -0.92
N PHE A 152 16.99 -2.36 -1.58
CA PHE A 152 15.88 -3.26 -1.29
C PHE A 152 16.34 -4.70 -1.10
N SER A 153 15.64 -5.44 -0.25
CA SER A 153 15.77 -6.90 -0.15
C SER A 153 14.95 -7.57 -1.24
N PRO A 154 15.41 -8.69 -1.85
CA PRO A 154 14.56 -9.49 -2.72
C PRO A 154 13.26 -9.91 -2.04
N LEU A 155 13.28 -10.15 -0.73
CA LEU A 155 12.10 -10.51 0.04
C LEU A 155 11.09 -9.36 0.13
N SER A 156 11.57 -8.11 0.27
CA SER A 156 10.66 -6.96 0.29
C SER A 156 9.99 -6.76 -1.07
N ILE A 157 10.75 -6.95 -2.16
CA ILE A 157 10.21 -6.88 -3.52
C ILE A 157 9.17 -7.97 -3.73
N ALA A 158 9.48 -9.21 -3.30
CA ALA A 158 8.53 -10.31 -3.34
C ALA A 158 7.24 -9.96 -2.57
N GLY A 159 7.34 -9.33 -1.39
CA GLY A 159 6.18 -8.86 -0.62
C GLY A 159 5.34 -7.82 -1.36
N PHE A 160 5.98 -6.80 -1.96
CA PHE A 160 5.27 -5.82 -2.78
C PHE A 160 4.59 -6.47 -4.00
N CYS A 161 5.26 -7.40 -4.68
CA CYS A 161 4.64 -8.15 -5.78
C CYS A 161 3.52 -9.08 -5.31
N PHE A 162 3.64 -9.68 -4.12
CA PHE A 162 2.64 -10.56 -3.53
C PHE A 162 1.32 -9.82 -3.22
N LEU A 163 1.35 -8.49 -3.08
CA LEU A 163 0.12 -7.69 -3.00
C LEU A 163 -0.79 -7.92 -4.22
N LEU A 164 -0.25 -8.23 -5.41
CA LEU A 164 -1.07 -8.56 -6.57
C LEU A 164 -1.86 -9.86 -6.38
N VAL A 165 -1.32 -10.83 -5.63
CA VAL A 165 -2.02 -12.05 -5.25
C VAL A 165 -3.18 -11.70 -4.32
N PHE A 166 -2.94 -10.85 -3.31
CA PHE A 166 -4.00 -10.32 -2.47
C PHE A 166 -5.10 -9.66 -3.30
N VAL A 167 -4.75 -8.75 -4.22
CA VAL A 167 -5.73 -8.08 -5.10
C VAL A 167 -6.55 -9.10 -5.90
N ALA A 168 -5.91 -10.11 -6.49
CA ALA A 168 -6.61 -11.16 -7.24
C ALA A 168 -7.58 -11.96 -6.36
N VAL A 169 -7.12 -12.38 -5.17
CA VAL A 169 -7.94 -13.11 -4.19
C VAL A 169 -9.11 -12.26 -3.72
N THR A 170 -8.90 -10.98 -3.42
CA THR A 170 -9.95 -10.06 -2.97
C THR A 170 -10.99 -9.80 -4.06
N ILE A 171 -10.59 -9.68 -5.32
CA ILE A 171 -11.53 -9.57 -6.45
C ILE A 171 -12.41 -10.83 -6.55
N ALA A 172 -11.79 -12.02 -6.48
CA ALA A 172 -12.51 -13.29 -6.54
C ALA A 172 -13.46 -13.47 -5.33
N ALA A 173 -12.99 -13.16 -4.14
CA ALA A 173 -13.77 -13.21 -2.90
C ALA A 173 -14.94 -12.23 -2.94
N THR A 174 -14.71 -11.00 -3.42
CA THR A 174 -15.77 -9.99 -3.59
C THR A 174 -16.83 -10.49 -4.56
N HIS A 175 -16.44 -11.01 -5.73
CA HIS A 175 -17.37 -11.57 -6.70
C HIS A 175 -18.17 -12.74 -6.11
N LEU A 176 -17.53 -13.64 -5.36
CA LEU A 176 -18.21 -14.75 -4.70
C LEU A 176 -19.25 -14.24 -3.69
N ALA A 177 -18.89 -13.28 -2.84
CA ALA A 177 -19.77 -12.70 -1.84
C ALA A 177 -20.95 -11.95 -2.48
N THR A 178 -20.69 -11.06 -3.45
CA THR A 178 -21.73 -10.16 -3.99
C THR A 178 -22.54 -10.80 -5.12
N ALA A 179 -21.88 -11.43 -6.09
CA ALA A 179 -22.56 -11.97 -7.27
C ALA A 179 -23.15 -13.36 -7.06
N ARG A 180 -22.54 -14.20 -6.21
CA ARG A 180 -23.06 -15.57 -5.95
C ARG A 180 -23.85 -15.67 -4.65
N TRP A 181 -23.39 -15.05 -3.57
CA TRP A 181 -24.08 -15.13 -2.27
C TRP A 181 -25.07 -13.99 -2.03
N GLY A 182 -25.13 -12.98 -2.91
CA GLY A 182 -26.08 -11.87 -2.83
C GLY A 182 -25.82 -10.92 -1.65
N LEU A 183 -24.63 -10.95 -1.08
CA LEU A 183 -24.25 -10.08 0.03
C LEU A 183 -23.92 -8.67 -0.48
N PRO A 184 -24.17 -7.62 0.29
CA PRO A 184 -23.97 -6.24 -0.17
C PRO A 184 -22.48 -5.88 -0.37
N SER A 185 -21.57 -6.53 0.34
CA SER A 185 -20.12 -6.36 0.19
C SER A 185 -19.35 -7.57 0.72
N LEU A 186 -18.05 -7.62 0.44
CA LEU A 186 -17.15 -8.64 0.97
C LEU A 186 -17.13 -8.66 2.51
N SER A 187 -17.27 -7.51 3.17
CA SER A 187 -17.25 -7.42 4.63
C SER A 187 -18.43 -8.13 5.32
N HIS A 188 -19.50 -8.43 4.59
CA HIS A 188 -20.62 -9.23 5.08
C HIS A 188 -20.38 -10.75 4.95
N ALA A 189 -19.34 -11.15 4.23
CA ALA A 189 -18.85 -12.52 4.16
C ALA A 189 -17.59 -12.67 5.01
N ASP A 190 -17.72 -12.64 6.34
CA ASP A 190 -16.59 -12.60 7.28
C ASP A 190 -15.49 -13.65 6.98
N PRO A 191 -15.78 -14.94 6.69
CA PRO A 191 -14.74 -15.90 6.34
C PRO A 191 -13.97 -15.56 5.07
N LEU A 192 -14.65 -15.08 4.01
CA LEU A 192 -14.00 -14.68 2.76
C LEU A 192 -13.19 -13.40 2.95
N HIS A 193 -13.72 -12.46 3.73
CA HIS A 193 -13.03 -11.23 4.04
C HIS A 193 -11.74 -11.50 4.82
N GLY A 194 -11.83 -12.18 5.97
CA GLY A 194 -10.65 -12.53 6.77
C GLY A 194 -9.64 -13.37 5.99
N PHE A 195 -10.12 -14.32 5.16
CA PHE A 195 -9.25 -15.08 4.26
C PHE A 195 -8.50 -14.18 3.29
N SER A 196 -9.17 -13.27 2.59
CA SER A 196 -8.51 -12.33 1.68
C SER A 196 -7.52 -11.42 2.40
N GLU A 197 -7.89 -10.84 3.55
CA GLU A 197 -7.04 -9.95 4.34
C GLU A 197 -5.77 -10.65 4.84
N SER A 198 -5.81 -11.97 5.08
CA SER A 198 -4.62 -12.73 5.46
C SER A 198 -3.52 -12.69 4.39
N PHE A 199 -3.86 -12.58 3.10
CA PHE A 199 -2.88 -12.41 2.03
C PHE A 199 -2.23 -11.03 2.06
N LEU A 200 -2.98 -9.98 2.45
CA LEU A 200 -2.40 -8.67 2.68
C LEU A 200 -1.42 -8.70 3.86
N SER A 201 -1.75 -9.43 4.93
CA SER A 201 -0.86 -9.60 6.08
C SER A 201 0.43 -10.32 5.67
N VAL A 202 0.33 -11.40 4.90
CA VAL A 202 1.51 -12.09 4.34
C VAL A 202 2.34 -11.13 3.47
N ALA A 203 1.72 -10.33 2.60
CA ALA A 203 2.44 -9.34 1.80
C ALA A 203 3.21 -8.35 2.69
N ASN A 204 2.55 -7.76 3.68
CA ASN A 204 3.14 -6.76 4.58
C ASN A 204 4.25 -7.36 5.43
N LEU A 205 4.07 -8.59 5.93
CA LEU A 205 5.09 -9.32 6.68
C LEU A 205 6.35 -9.58 5.84
N LEU A 206 6.20 -9.98 4.57
CA LEU A 206 7.34 -10.16 3.65
C LEU A 206 8.10 -8.85 3.42
N VAL A 207 7.37 -7.74 3.23
CA VAL A 207 7.96 -6.40 3.12
C VAL A 207 8.75 -6.03 4.37
N ALA A 208 8.11 -6.15 5.54
CA ALA A 208 8.69 -5.82 6.85
C ALA A 208 9.92 -6.68 7.16
N TRP A 209 9.81 -7.99 6.98
CA TRP A 209 10.91 -8.92 7.22
C TRP A 209 12.09 -8.63 6.30
N GLY A 210 11.83 -8.37 5.01
CA GLY A 210 12.88 -8.03 4.06
C GLY A 210 13.63 -6.75 4.45
N ALA A 211 12.92 -5.72 4.92
CA ALA A 211 13.51 -4.48 5.41
C ALA A 211 14.29 -4.68 6.72
N TYR A 212 13.73 -5.46 7.66
CA TYR A 212 14.38 -5.82 8.91
C TYR A 212 15.71 -6.54 8.68
N ARG A 213 15.75 -7.51 7.75
CA ARG A 213 16.97 -8.24 7.40
C ARG A 213 18.06 -7.29 6.91
N ARG A 214 17.72 -6.34 6.03
CA ARG A 214 18.67 -5.35 5.52
C ARG A 214 19.20 -4.44 6.62
N LEU A 215 18.32 -3.98 7.51
CA LEU A 215 18.70 -3.21 8.68
C LEU A 215 19.71 -3.99 9.55
N LYS A 216 19.39 -5.24 9.89
CA LYS A 216 20.24 -6.09 10.73
C LYS A 216 21.58 -6.39 10.06
N GLU A 217 21.60 -6.71 8.77
CA GLU A 217 22.81 -6.93 7.98
C GLU A 217 23.72 -5.69 7.98
N ALA A 218 23.14 -4.49 7.87
CA ALA A 218 23.93 -3.25 7.92
C ALA A 218 24.41 -2.90 9.33
N GLN A 219 23.63 -3.21 10.37
CA GLN A 219 24.06 -3.01 11.77
C GLN A 219 25.26 -3.88 12.14
N ILE A 220 25.32 -5.11 11.61
CA ILE A 220 26.45 -6.03 11.85
C ILE A 220 27.73 -5.56 11.14
N ARG A 221 27.60 -4.78 10.05
CA ARG A 221 28.72 -4.30 9.24
C ARG A 221 29.23 -2.90 9.64
N ALA A 222 28.51 -2.20 10.50
CA ALA A 222 28.85 -0.86 10.98
C ALA A 222 29.72 -0.94 12.24
#